data_AF-A0A3N6NRN1-F1
#
_entry.id   AF-A0A3N6NRN1-F1
#
_cell.length_a   1.000
_cell.length_b   1.000
_cell.length_c   1.000
_cell.angle_alpha   90.00
_cell.angle_beta   90.00
_cell.angle_gamma   90.00
#
_symmetry.space_group_name_H-M   'P 1'
#
loop_
_entity.id
_entity.type
_entity.pdbx_description
1 polymer ?
#
loop_
_entity_poly.entity_id
_entity_poly.type
_entity_poly.pdbx_seq_one_letter_code
_entity_poly.pdbx_strand_id
1 'polypeptide(L)'
;MDPMKFMQTYEVVTDESAEQGEADELGFDLENEPFGFRELVRYLRDNYCGAEPSESRGVPRWITAYGERNFRSGEFRNISLHPANDRARRWWPRALRAAGLL
;
A
#
# COMPACT_ATOMS: atom_id res chain seq x y z
N MET A 1 20.05 -11.06 11.70
CA MET A 1 19.24 -11.19 10.48
C MET A 1 18.57 -9.86 10.24
N ASP A 2 18.67 -9.29 9.04
CA ASP A 2 17.99 -8.03 8.73
C ASP A 2 16.46 -8.18 8.86
N PRO A 3 15.73 -7.16 9.34
CA PRO A 3 14.28 -7.18 9.37
C PRO A 3 13.68 -7.06 7.97
N MET A 4 12.41 -7.47 7.79
CA MET A 4 11.67 -7.12 6.58
C MET A 4 11.28 -5.65 6.69
N LYS A 5 11.63 -4.83 5.70
CA LYS A 5 11.29 -3.41 5.69
C LYS A 5 10.22 -3.12 4.64
N PHE A 6 9.30 -2.24 4.98
CA PHE A 6 8.23 -1.79 4.09
C PHE A 6 8.19 -0.27 4.03
N MET A 7 7.60 0.22 2.95
CA MET A 7 7.39 1.64 2.69
C MET A 7 5.93 1.81 2.30
N GLN A 8 5.25 2.76 2.94
CA GLN A 8 3.88 3.13 2.58
C GLN A 8 3.89 4.53 2.01
N THR A 9 3.48 4.66 0.76
CA THR A 9 3.21 5.95 0.13
C THR A 9 1.74 6.28 0.22
N TYR A 10 1.42 7.56 0.12
CA TYR A 10 0.06 8.03 -0.12
C TYR A 10 0.01 9.00 -1.28
N GLU A 11 -1.16 9.04 -1.90
CA GLU A 11 -1.57 10.08 -2.85
C GLU A 11 -2.91 10.65 -2.39
N VAL A 12 -3.03 11.97 -2.40
CA VAL A 12 -4.28 12.69 -2.24
C VAL A 12 -4.70 13.22 -3.60
N VAL A 13 -5.92 12.89 -4.02
CA VAL A 13 -6.48 13.30 -5.30
C VAL A 13 -7.71 14.15 -5.02
N THR A 14 -7.73 15.36 -5.60
CA THR A 14 -8.89 16.26 -5.61
C THR A 14 -9.57 16.18 -6.98
N ASP A 15 -10.79 16.71 -7.09
CA ASP A 15 -11.46 16.81 -8.40
C ASP A 15 -10.61 17.64 -9.38
N GLU A 16 -9.99 18.73 -8.91
CA GLU A 16 -9.13 19.60 -9.73
C GLU A 16 -7.85 18.89 -10.17
N SER A 17 -7.17 18.18 -9.28
CA SER A 17 -5.96 17.44 -9.65
C SER A 17 -6.28 16.29 -10.61
N ALA A 18 -7.41 15.61 -10.41
CA ALA A 18 -7.87 14.53 -11.27
C ALA A 18 -8.14 14.99 -12.71
N GLU A 19 -8.72 16.19 -12.91
CA GLU A 19 -8.91 16.78 -14.25
C GLU A 19 -7.59 17.03 -14.99
N GLN A 20 -6.51 17.24 -14.24
CA GLN A 20 -5.17 17.45 -14.77
C GLN A 20 -4.36 16.14 -14.89
N GLY A 21 -4.91 15.02 -14.38
CA GLY A 21 -4.23 13.73 -14.34
C GLY A 21 -3.09 13.69 -13.30
N GLU A 22 -3.15 14.54 -12.28
CA GLU A 22 -2.14 14.68 -11.23
C GLU A 22 -2.72 14.34 -9.85
N ALA A 23 -1.83 14.14 -8.88
CA ALA A 23 -2.17 14.09 -7.46
C ALA A 23 -1.91 15.47 -6.84
N ASP A 24 -2.79 15.90 -5.95
CA ASP A 24 -2.66 17.16 -5.23
C ASP A 24 -1.54 17.08 -4.18
N GLU A 25 -1.41 15.93 -3.53
CA GLU A 25 -0.35 15.66 -2.56
C GLU A 25 0.19 14.23 -2.71
N LEU A 26 1.51 14.07 -2.53
CA LEU A 26 2.21 12.79 -2.52
C LEU A 26 3.19 12.75 -1.35
N GLY A 27 3.25 11.62 -0.64
CA GLY A 27 4.16 11.47 0.49
C GLY A 27 4.31 10.05 1.01
N PHE A 28 4.82 9.94 2.23
CA PHE A 28 5.07 8.67 2.91
C PHE A 28 4.39 8.66 4.28
N ASP A 29 3.64 7.59 4.55
CA ASP A 29 3.17 7.29 5.91
C ASP A 29 4.22 6.48 6.68
N LEU A 30 4.99 5.65 5.98
CA LEU A 30 6.02 4.78 6.55
C LEU A 30 7.24 4.75 5.64
N GLU A 31 8.43 4.97 6.20
CA GLU A 31 9.70 4.96 5.46
C GLU A 31 10.65 3.89 6.02
N ASN A 32 10.86 2.82 5.24
CA ASN A 32 11.77 1.72 5.60
C ASN A 32 11.45 1.05 6.95
N GLU A 33 10.17 1.03 7.33
CA GLU A 33 9.70 0.55 8.61
C GLU A 33 9.81 -0.98 8.73
N PRO A 34 10.40 -1.51 9.81
CA PRO A 34 10.55 -2.94 10.01
C PRO A 34 9.23 -3.58 10.43
N PHE A 35 8.93 -4.75 9.86
CA PHE A 35 7.78 -5.57 10.25
C PHE A 35 8.20 -7.00 10.62
N GLY A 36 7.63 -7.52 11.70
CA GLY A 36 7.48 -8.96 11.90
C GLY A 36 6.44 -9.54 10.94
N PHE A 37 6.54 -10.84 10.62
CA PHE A 37 5.61 -11.46 9.66
C PHE A 37 4.15 -11.41 10.14
N ARG A 38 3.90 -11.67 11.43
CA ARG A 38 2.54 -11.61 12.00
C ARG A 38 2.00 -10.19 12.03
N GLU A 39 2.85 -9.22 12.32
CA GLU A 39 2.49 -7.79 12.33
C GLU A 39 2.13 -7.34 10.92
N LEU A 40 2.92 -7.71 9.91
CA LEU A 40 2.64 -7.42 8.51
C LEU A 40 1.29 -8.01 8.07
N VAL A 41 1.00 -9.28 8.41
CA VAL A 41 -0.26 -9.92 8.03
C VAL A 41 -1.46 -9.22 8.68
N ARG A 42 -1.35 -8.78 9.94
CA ARG A 42 -2.39 -7.98 10.59
C ARG A 42 -2.56 -6.63 9.90
N TYR A 43 -1.46 -5.93 9.69
CA TYR A 43 -1.44 -4.64 9.00
C TYR A 43 -2.11 -4.68 7.63
N LEU A 44 -1.82 -5.72 6.83
CA LEU A 44 -2.45 -5.94 5.53
C LEU A 44 -3.95 -6.17 5.63
N ARG A 45 -4.41 -6.95 6.61
CA ARG A 45 -5.85 -7.20 6.79
C ARG A 45 -6.60 -5.96 7.25
N ASP A 46 -5.98 -5.16 8.11
CA ASP A 46 -6.61 -4.00 8.71
C ASP A 46 -6.68 -2.81 7.73
N ASN A 47 -5.69 -2.67 6.84
CA ASN A 47 -5.55 -1.46 5.99
C ASN A 47 -5.66 -1.72 4.48
N TYR A 48 -5.51 -2.97 4.03
CA TYR A 48 -5.45 -3.31 2.60
C TYR A 48 -6.51 -4.33 2.19
N CYS A 49 -7.60 -4.45 2.94
CA CYS A 49 -8.74 -5.27 2.51
C CYS A 49 -9.33 -4.70 1.22
N GLY A 50 -9.41 -5.53 0.17
CA GLY A 50 -9.88 -5.08 -1.15
C GLY A 50 -8.84 -4.27 -1.95
N ALA A 51 -7.60 -4.20 -1.49
CA ALA A 51 -6.53 -3.50 -2.22
C ALA A 51 -6.27 -4.12 -3.59
N GLU A 52 -5.95 -3.28 -4.56
CA GLU A 52 -5.64 -3.70 -5.92
C GLU A 52 -4.14 -3.95 -6.10
N PRO A 53 -3.75 -4.99 -6.85
CA PRO A 53 -2.36 -5.28 -7.14
C PRO A 53 -1.79 -4.34 -8.21
N SER A 54 -0.51 -3.97 -8.08
CA SER A 54 0.20 -3.16 -9.08
C SER A 54 0.29 -3.80 -10.47
N GLU A 55 0.06 -5.11 -10.56
CA GLU A 55 0.06 -5.89 -11.79
C GLU A 55 -0.86 -7.10 -11.66
N SER A 56 -1.45 -7.53 -12.78
CA SER A 56 -2.43 -8.63 -12.80
C SER A 56 -1.83 -10.02 -12.96
N ARG A 57 -0.50 -10.14 -13.06
CA ARG A 57 0.20 -11.42 -13.29
C ARG A 57 1.26 -11.64 -12.23
N GLY A 58 1.16 -12.75 -11.51
CA GLY A 58 2.18 -13.15 -10.54
C GLY A 58 2.03 -12.45 -9.18
N VAL A 59 3.16 -12.20 -8.51
CA VAL A 59 3.19 -11.54 -7.21
C VAL A 59 3.39 -10.05 -7.45
N PRO A 60 2.47 -9.18 -7.00
CA PRO A 60 2.56 -7.77 -7.33
C PRO A 60 3.72 -7.09 -6.61
N ARG A 61 4.35 -6.12 -7.27
CA ARG A 61 5.41 -5.28 -6.68
C ARG A 61 4.91 -4.45 -5.51
N TRP A 62 3.67 -3.99 -5.55
CA TRP A 62 2.97 -3.34 -4.43
C TRP A 62 1.46 -3.58 -4.54
N ILE A 63 0.74 -3.21 -3.48
CA ILE A 63 -0.73 -3.18 -3.48
C ILE A 63 -1.18 -1.77 -3.09
N THR A 64 -2.33 -1.36 -3.59
CA THR A 64 -2.92 -0.04 -3.36
C THR A 64 -4.31 -0.20 -2.77
N ALA A 65 -4.55 0.37 -1.59
CA ALA A 65 -5.88 0.54 -1.05
C ALA A 65 -6.41 1.92 -1.45
N TYR A 66 -7.51 1.94 -2.18
CA TYR A 66 -8.17 3.17 -2.60
C TYR A 66 -9.07 3.66 -1.47
N GLY A 67 -8.85 4.89 -1.02
CA GLY A 67 -9.64 5.50 0.03
C GLY A 67 -11.02 5.90 -0.47
N GLU A 68 -11.97 5.98 0.47
CA GLU A 68 -13.28 6.56 0.17
C GLU A 68 -13.17 8.08 0.03
N ARG A 69 -14.11 8.66 -0.75
CA ARG A 69 -14.22 10.10 -0.90
C ARG A 69 -14.56 10.74 0.44
N ASN A 70 -13.78 11.72 0.85
CA ASN A 70 -14.16 12.59 1.95
C ASN A 70 -15.31 13.50 1.51
N PHE A 71 -16.50 13.32 2.08
CA PHE A 71 -17.69 14.11 1.71
C PHE A 71 -17.59 15.61 2.04
N ARG A 72 -16.65 16.03 2.88
CA ARG A 72 -16.45 17.44 3.23
C ARG A 72 -15.41 18.12 2.34
N SER A 73 -14.24 17.51 2.16
CA SER A 73 -13.16 18.09 1.35
C SER A 73 -13.23 17.68 -0.12
N GLY A 74 -13.96 16.62 -0.46
CA GLY A 74 -14.03 16.06 -1.80
C GLY A 74 -12.84 15.17 -2.17
N GLU A 75 -11.81 15.12 -1.33
CA GLU A 75 -10.55 14.41 -1.55
C GLU A 75 -10.69 12.89 -1.44
N PHE A 76 -9.86 12.18 -2.21
CA PHE A 76 -9.59 10.76 -2.07
C PHE A 76 -8.15 10.57 -1.59
N ARG A 77 -7.92 9.61 -0.69
CA ARG A 77 -6.57 9.27 -0.24
C ARG A 77 -6.27 7.81 -0.48
N ASN A 78 -5.36 7.52 -1.40
CA ASN A 78 -4.94 6.16 -1.68
C ASN A 78 -3.62 5.88 -0.99
N ILE A 79 -3.45 4.65 -0.48
CA ILE A 79 -2.21 4.21 0.15
C ILE A 79 -1.64 3.00 -0.57
N SER A 80 -0.33 3.00 -0.79
CA SER A 80 0.35 1.88 -1.45
C SER A 80 1.45 1.30 -0.57
N LEU A 81 1.52 -0.03 -0.44
CA LEU A 81 2.53 -0.72 0.38
C LEU A 81 3.57 -1.43 -0.49
N HIS A 82 4.84 -1.11 -0.26
CA HIS A 82 5.97 -1.60 -1.04
C HIS A 82 6.96 -2.39 -0.16
N PRO A 83 7.42 -3.57 -0.59
CA PRO A 83 8.57 -4.23 0.02
C PRO A 83 9.86 -3.43 -0.22
N ALA A 84 10.48 -2.91 0.85
CA ALA A 84 11.63 -1.99 0.75
C ALA A 84 13.00 -2.69 0.72
N ASN A 85 13.09 -3.98 1.03
CA ASN A 85 14.33 -4.75 0.95
C ASN A 85 14.14 -6.19 0.44
N ASP A 86 15.23 -6.88 0.13
CA ASP A 86 15.21 -8.25 -0.43
C ASP A 86 14.51 -9.25 0.48
N ARG A 87 14.65 -9.06 1.79
CA ARG A 87 13.98 -9.92 2.76
C ARG A 87 12.46 -9.73 2.69
N ALA A 88 11.98 -8.49 2.66
CA ALA A 88 10.56 -8.20 2.49
C ALA A 88 10.05 -8.79 1.17
N ARG A 89 10.76 -8.58 0.05
CA ARG A 89 10.41 -9.17 -1.27
C ARG A 89 10.28 -10.69 -1.22
N ARG A 90 11.18 -11.39 -0.54
CA ARG A 90 11.13 -12.85 -0.39
C ARG A 90 9.87 -13.33 0.35
N TRP A 91 9.41 -12.59 1.36
CA TRP A 91 8.27 -12.98 2.20
C TRP A 91 6.94 -12.39 1.75
N TRP A 92 6.97 -11.37 0.91
CA TRP A 92 5.81 -10.66 0.39
C TRP A 92 4.71 -11.57 -0.17
N PRO A 93 5.00 -12.53 -1.08
CA PRO A 93 3.96 -13.43 -1.59
C PRO A 93 3.26 -14.24 -0.49
N ARG A 94 3.99 -14.60 0.57
CA ARG A 94 3.45 -15.38 1.69
C ARG A 94 2.58 -14.51 2.60
N ALA A 95 2.98 -13.26 2.81
CA ALA A 95 2.22 -12.30 3.59
C ALA A 95 0.89 -11.97 2.91
N LEU A 96 0.90 -11.69 1.60
CA LEU A 96 -0.31 -11.43 0.81
C LEU A 96 -1.30 -12.61 0.86
N ARG A 97 -0.83 -13.84 0.61
CA ARG A 97 -1.67 -15.04 0.73
C ARG A 97 -2.24 -15.24 2.13
N ALA A 98 -1.42 -15.03 3.17
CA ALA A 98 -1.87 -15.13 4.55
C ALA A 98 -2.90 -14.04 4.91
N ALA A 99 -2.82 -12.86 4.28
CA ALA A 99 -3.79 -11.79 4.43
C ALA A 99 -5.06 -11.99 3.59
N GLY A 100 -5.07 -12.90 2.62
CA GLY A 100 -6.20 -13.14 1.71
C GLY A 100 -6.23 -12.20 0.50
N LEU A 101 -5.08 -11.63 0.11
CA LEU A 101 -4.94 -10.65 -0.97
C LEU A 101 -4.32 -11.25 -2.24
N LEU A 102 -4.01 -12.55 -2.24
CA LEU A 102 -3.44 -13.30 -3.35
C LEU A 102 -3.83 -14.78 -3.26
#